data_AF-A0A968K3X7-F1
#
_entry.id   AF-A0A968K3X7-F1
#
_cell.length_a   1.000
_cell.length_b   1.000
_cell.length_c   1.000
_cell.angle_alpha   90.00
_cell.angle_beta   90.00
_cell.angle_gamma   90.00
#
_symmetry.space_group_name_H-M   'P 1'
#
loop_
_entity.id
_entity.type
_entity.pdbx_description
1 polymer ?
#
loop_
_entity_poly.entity_id
_entity_poly.type
_entity_poly.pdbx_seq_one_letter_code
_entity_poly.pdbx_strand_id
1 'polypeptide(L)'
;MKSVNLKSFIFQIIALMILFGQPVLKAEPVRIGHLRAELVSEVESIKPGEPFWVALHFIMDEHWHVYWQNPGDAGLPPRIEWELPAGFRAGETQWPYPERFDVPPLTSFGY
;
A
#
# COMPACT_ATOMS: atom_id res chain seq x y z
N MET A 1 26.94 44.38 20.16
CA MET A 1 25.70 43.82 19.59
C MET A 1 26.01 43.40 18.15
N LYS A 2 26.11 42.10 17.85
CA LYS A 2 26.46 41.63 16.49
C LYS A 2 25.22 41.76 15.61
N SER A 3 25.31 42.53 14.52
CA SER A 3 24.23 42.67 13.54
C SER A 3 24.03 41.36 12.78
N VAL A 4 22.82 40.81 12.82
CA VAL A 4 22.46 39.63 12.02
C VAL A 4 22.29 40.04 10.56
N ASN A 5 22.91 39.31 9.64
CA ASN A 5 22.79 39.56 8.21
C ASN A 5 21.46 38.99 7.70
N LEU A 6 20.51 39.86 7.33
CA LEU A 6 19.16 39.50 6.92
C LEU A 6 19.12 38.52 5.73
N LYS A 7 20.05 38.63 4.78
CA LYS A 7 20.13 37.72 3.63
C LYS A 7 20.59 36.32 4.06
N SER A 8 21.56 36.25 4.97
CA SER A 8 22.01 35.00 5.56
C SER A 8 20.87 34.33 6.36
N PHE A 9 20.11 35.13 7.11
CA PHE A 9 18.98 34.64 7.91
C PHE A 9 17.85 34.08 7.05
N ILE A 10 17.48 34.78 5.96
CA ILE A 10 16.48 34.30 5.01
C ILE A 10 16.94 33.01 4.32
N PHE A 11 18.21 32.93 3.92
CA PHE A 11 18.76 31.71 3.32
C PHE A 11 18.71 30.52 4.27
N GLN A 12 19.00 30.74 5.57
CA GLN A 12 18.90 29.70 6.59
C GLN A 12 17.46 29.24 6.82
N ILE A 13 16.48 30.15 6.79
CA ILE A 13 15.06 29.79 6.89
C ILE A 13 14.61 28.96 5.68
N ILE A 14 15.01 29.36 4.46
CA ILE A 14 14.66 28.61 3.24
C ILE A 14 15.30 27.22 3.26
N ALA A 15 16.58 27.11 3.65
CA ALA A 15 17.26 25.82 3.80
C ALA A 15 16.58 24.94 4.87
N LEU A 16 16.12 25.52 5.98
CA LEU A 16 15.39 24.81 7.03
C LEU A 16 14.03 24.30 6.53
N MET A 17 13.27 25.12 5.79
CA MET A 17 11.99 24.69 5.20
C MET A 17 12.15 23.55 4.19
N ILE A 18 13.24 23.53 3.41
CA ILE A 18 13.53 22.43 2.47
C ILE A 18 13.84 21.13 3.22
N LEU A 19 14.52 21.20 4.37
CA LEU A 19 14.83 20.03 5.20
C LEU A 19 13.58 19.43 5.88
N PHE A 20 12.58 20.25 6.21
CA PHE A 20 11.32 19.78 6.82
C PHE A 20 10.19 19.52 5.81
N GLY A 21 10.35 19.94 4.56
CA GLY A 21 9.34 19.79 3.50
C GLY A 21 9.47 18.52 2.66
N GLN A 22 10.24 17.52 3.11
CA GLN A 22 10.39 16.28 2.36
C GLN A 22 9.05 15.53 2.36
N PRO A 23 8.47 15.21 1.19
CA PRO A 23 7.22 14.46 1.13
C PRO A 23 7.42 13.08 1.75
N VAL A 24 6.44 12.63 2.53
CA VAL A 24 6.36 11.23 2.95
C VAL A 24 6.21 10.39 1.69
N LEU A 25 7.22 9.57 1.37
CA LEU A 25 7.17 8.67 0.23
C LEU A 25 6.10 7.59 0.50
N LYS A 26 4.96 7.71 -0.16
CA LYS A 26 4.00 6.62 -0.28
C LYS A 26 4.25 5.85 -1.57
N ALA A 27 3.92 4.56 -1.56
CA ALA A 27 3.90 3.79 -2.78
C ALA A 27 2.85 4.38 -3.73
N GLU A 28 3.26 4.73 -4.94
CA GLU A 28 2.34 5.17 -5.98
C GLU A 28 1.43 4.00 -6.37
N PRO A 29 0.10 4.20 -6.39
CA PRO A 29 -0.80 3.14 -6.79
C PRO A 29 -0.60 2.75 -8.26
N VAL A 30 -0.66 1.45 -8.53
CA VAL A 30 -0.49 0.90 -9.86
C VAL A 30 -1.86 0.58 -10.45
N ARG A 31 -2.17 1.14 -11.62
CA ARG A 31 -3.39 0.83 -12.38
C ARG A 31 -3.06 -0.17 -13.48
N ILE A 32 -3.75 -1.31 -13.49
CA ILE A 32 -3.65 -2.34 -14.52
C ILE A 32 -5.07 -2.68 -14.98
N GLY A 33 -5.44 -2.26 -16.18
CA GLY A 33 -6.80 -2.41 -16.69
C GLY A 33 -7.84 -1.78 -15.75
N HIS A 34 -8.74 -2.63 -15.24
CA HIS A 34 -9.86 -2.26 -14.35
C HIS A 34 -9.53 -2.33 -12.86
N LEU A 35 -8.28 -2.62 -12.51
CA LEU A 35 -7.81 -2.75 -11.14
C LEU A 35 -6.78 -1.66 -10.85
N ARG A 36 -6.96 -0.92 -9.75
CA ARG A 36 -5.92 -0.11 -9.12
C ARG A 36 -5.50 -0.80 -7.84
N ALA A 37 -4.20 -1.07 -7.70
CA ALA A 37 -3.61 -1.65 -6.50
C ALA A 37 -2.77 -0.61 -5.78
N GLU A 38 -2.91 -0.53 -4.46
CA GLU A 38 -2.08 0.33 -3.61
C GLU A 38 -1.60 -0.40 -2.37
N LEU A 39 -0.41 -0.03 -1.91
CA LEU A 39 0.15 -0.56 -0.67
C LEU A 39 -0.16 0.40 0.47
N VAL A 40 -0.86 -0.09 1.50
CA VAL A 40 -1.28 0.69 2.67
C VAL A 40 -0.58 0.13 3.90
N SER A 41 0.11 0.98 4.65
CA SER A 41 0.78 0.61 5.90
C SER A 41 -0.12 0.96 7.09
N GLU A 42 -0.14 0.10 8.10
CA GLU A 42 -0.74 0.38 9.41
C GLU A 42 -0.01 1.52 10.15
N VAL A 43 1.32 1.59 9.97
CA VAL A 43 2.19 2.52 10.68
C VAL A 43 2.84 3.53 9.74
N GLU A 44 3.06 4.75 10.24
CA GLU A 44 3.79 5.80 9.51
C GLU A 44 5.32 5.63 9.60
N SER A 45 5.80 4.93 10.63
CA SER A 45 7.22 4.65 10.86
C SER A 45 7.42 3.27 11.46
N ILE A 46 8.48 2.57 11.04
CA ILE A 46 8.79 1.22 11.50
C ILE A 46 9.62 1.30 12.78
N LYS A 47 9.24 0.50 13.79
CA LYS A 47 10.02 0.30 15.01
C LYS A 47 10.74 -1.06 14.96
N PRO A 48 12.06 -1.10 15.21
CA PRO A 48 12.79 -2.37 15.20
C PRO A 48 12.21 -3.40 16.17
N GLY A 49 11.96 -4.61 15.68
CA GLY A 49 11.46 -5.73 16.49
C GLY A 49 9.95 -5.75 16.73
N GLU A 50 9.22 -4.70 16.34
CA GLU A 50 7.75 -4.67 16.40
C GLU A 50 7.16 -5.09 15.04
N PRO A 51 6.29 -6.12 14.98
CA PRO A 51 5.55 -6.43 13.77
C PRO A 51 4.50 -5.36 13.48
N PHE A 52 4.19 -5.15 12.21
CA PHE A 52 3.15 -4.23 11.74
C PHE A 52 2.47 -4.81 10.51
N TRP A 53 1.27 -4.32 10.20
CA TRP A 53 0.51 -4.74 9.04
C TRP A 53 0.76 -3.86 7.82
N VAL A 54 0.73 -4.52 6.66
CA VAL A 54 0.66 -3.89 5.36
C VAL A 54 -0.45 -4.56 4.58
N ALA A 55 -1.33 -3.76 3.98
CA ALA A 55 -2.41 -4.22 3.13
C ALA A 55 -2.11 -3.90 1.66
N LEU A 56 -2.43 -4.86 0.79
CA LEU A 56 -2.59 -4.60 -0.64
C LEU A 56 -4.06 -4.28 -0.88
N HIS A 57 -4.37 -3.02 -1.12
CA HIS A 57 -5.73 -2.54 -1.32
C HIS A 57 -6.05 -2.47 -2.81
N PHE A 58 -7.12 -3.16 -3.19
CA PHE A 58 -7.61 -3.23 -4.55
C PHE A 58 -8.85 -2.36 -4.71
N ILE A 59 -8.80 -1.48 -5.70
CA ILE A 59 -9.92 -0.62 -6.10
C ILE A 59 -10.25 -0.99 -7.53
N MET A 60 -11.49 -1.46 -7.75
CA MET A 60 -11.93 -2.00 -9.02
C MET A 60 -12.99 -1.11 -9.66
N ASP A 61 -13.01 -1.10 -10.99
CA ASP A 61 -14.14 -0.53 -11.72
C ASP A 61 -15.40 -1.37 -11.48
N GLU A 62 -16.57 -0.77 -11.72
CA GLU A 62 -17.85 -1.44 -11.53
C GLU A 62 -17.93 -2.77 -12.32
N HIS A 63 -18.51 -3.80 -11.69
CA HIS A 63 -18.64 -5.18 -12.20
C HIS A 63 -17.33 -5.97 -12.32
N TRP A 64 -16.18 -5.42 -11.94
CA TRP A 64 -14.92 -6.15 -11.85
C TRP A 64 -14.66 -6.64 -10.43
N HIS A 65 -14.06 -7.83 -10.33
CA HIS A 65 -13.76 -8.48 -9.07
C HIS A 65 -12.38 -9.16 -9.11
N VAL A 66 -11.80 -9.40 -7.93
CA VAL A 66 -10.62 -10.24 -7.74
C VAL A 66 -11.02 -11.49 -6.96
N TYR A 67 -10.55 -12.65 -7.40
CA TYR A 67 -10.90 -13.92 -6.75
C TYR A 67 -10.32 -14.03 -5.33
N TRP A 68 -11.00 -14.80 -4.49
CA TRP A 68 -10.51 -15.18 -3.17
C TRP A 68 -9.46 -16.29 -3.27
N GLN A 69 -8.74 -16.55 -2.17
CA GLN A 69 -7.75 -17.62 -2.10
C GLN A 69 -8.33 -18.99 -2.52
N ASN A 70 -9.59 -19.25 -2.15
CA ASN A 70 -10.39 -20.32 -2.73
C ASN A 70 -11.43 -19.72 -3.68
N PRO A 71 -11.22 -19.75 -5.01
CA PRO A 71 -12.06 -19.03 -5.96
C PRO A 71 -13.41 -19.71 -6.23
N GLY A 72 -13.64 -20.94 -5.76
CA GLY A 72 -14.83 -21.73 -6.09
C GLY A 72 -14.67 -22.52 -7.40
N ASP A 73 -15.74 -22.55 -8.21
CA ASP A 73 -15.84 -23.35 -9.44
C ASP A 73 -15.05 -22.77 -10.62
N ALA A 74 -14.72 -21.48 -10.56
CA ALA A 74 -14.01 -20.77 -11.61
C ALA A 74 -13.08 -19.69 -11.03
N GLY A 75 -12.01 -19.36 -11.78
CA GLY A 75 -11.09 -18.28 -11.47
C GLY A 75 -9.67 -18.72 -11.11
N LEU A 76 -8.81 -17.72 -10.87
CA LEU A 76 -7.45 -17.92 -10.38
C LEU A 76 -7.23 -17.04 -9.15
N PRO A 77 -6.81 -17.60 -8.00
CA PRO A 77 -6.57 -16.81 -6.82
C PRO A 77 -5.35 -15.88 -7.02
N PRO A 78 -5.36 -14.69 -6.43
CA PRO A 78 -4.20 -13.79 -6.44
C PRO A 78 -3.00 -14.45 -5.74
N ARG A 79 -1.80 -14.16 -6.27
CA ARG A 79 -0.52 -14.53 -5.66
C ARG A 79 0.24 -13.28 -5.27
N ILE A 80 0.81 -13.31 -4.07
CA ILE A 80 1.65 -12.24 -3.54
C ILE A 80 3.06 -12.80 -3.38
N GLU A 81 4.00 -12.23 -4.11
CA GLU A 81 5.42 -12.52 -3.99
C GLU A 81 6.09 -11.27 -3.42
N TRP A 82 6.75 -11.42 -2.27
CA TRP A 82 7.35 -10.31 -1.55
C TRP A 82 8.84 -10.19 -1.87
N GLU A 83 9.25 -9.04 -2.38
CA GLU A 83 10.64 -8.61 -2.40
C GLU A 83 10.88 -7.68 -1.20
N LEU A 84 11.57 -8.18 -0.17
CA LEU A 84 11.74 -7.46 1.09
C LEU A 84 13.21 -7.06 1.32
N PRO A 85 13.46 -5.91 1.96
CA PRO A 85 14.80 -5.55 2.41
C PRO A 85 15.34 -6.57 3.42
N ALA A 86 16.66 -6.61 3.56
CA ALA A 86 17.31 -7.46 4.55
C ALA A 86 16.78 -7.19 5.97
N GLY A 87 16.50 -8.26 6.72
CA GLY A 87 15.97 -8.20 8.08
C GLY A 87 14.44 -8.22 8.18
N PHE A 88 13.71 -7.99 7.08
CA PHE A 88 12.25 -8.12 7.04
C PHE A 88 11.83 -9.55 6.68
N ARG A 89 10.65 -9.94 7.17
CA ARG A 89 9.94 -11.16 6.79
C ARG A 89 8.45 -10.86 6.75
N ALA A 90 7.76 -11.35 5.73
CA ALA A 90 6.31 -11.36 5.68
C ALA A 90 5.76 -12.63 6.34
N GLY A 91 4.69 -12.50 7.11
CA GLY A 91 3.92 -13.63 7.60
C GLY A 91 2.95 -14.18 6.54
N GLU A 92 2.07 -15.08 6.96
CA GLU A 92 0.97 -15.57 6.09
C GLU A 92 0.04 -14.42 5.70
N THR A 93 -0.39 -14.42 4.43
CA THR A 93 -1.36 -13.44 3.94
C THR A 93 -2.70 -13.65 4.63
N GLN A 94 -3.22 -12.58 5.23
CA GLN A 94 -4.54 -12.58 5.85
C GLN A 94 -5.56 -12.12 4.81
N TRP A 95 -6.54 -12.98 4.52
CA TRP A 95 -7.59 -12.70 3.54
C TRP A 95 -8.87 -12.28 4.25
N PRO A 96 -9.48 -11.14 3.90
CA PRO A 96 -10.83 -10.82 4.33
C PRO A 96 -11.83 -11.90 3.92
N TYR A 97 -12.99 -11.91 4.60
CA TYR A 97 -14.09 -12.78 4.20
C TYR A 97 -14.60 -12.37 2.81
N PRO A 98 -14.79 -13.32 1.86
CA PRO A 98 -15.14 -13.00 0.49
C PRO A 98 -16.65 -12.79 0.30
N GLU A 99 -16.99 -12.19 -0.83
CA GLU A 99 -18.33 -12.22 -1.42
C GLU A 99 -18.51 -13.48 -2.28
N ARG A 100 -19.78 -13.88 -2.46
CA ARG A 100 -20.18 -14.99 -3.33
C ARG A 100 -20.76 -14.44 -4.62
N PHE A 101 -20.23 -14.91 -5.75
CA PHE A 101 -20.72 -14.58 -7.08
C PHE A 101 -21.33 -15.83 -7.73
N ASP A 102 -22.62 -15.75 -8.08
CA ASP A 102 -23.36 -16.87 -8.66
C ASP A 102 -23.67 -16.60 -10.14
N VAL A 103 -23.15 -17.46 -11.01
CA VAL A 103 -23.47 -17.50 -12.44
C VAL A 103 -23.80 -18.93 -12.80
N PRO A 104 -25.08 -19.38 -12.67
CA PRO A 104 -25.44 -20.78 -12.79
C PRO A 104 -24.89 -21.42 -14.08
N PRO A 105 -24.24 -22.59 -13.99
CA PRO A 105 -24.12 -23.47 -12.81
C PRO A 105 -22.94 -23.15 -11.86
N LEU A 106 -22.19 -22.09 -12.09
CA LEU A 106 -20.94 -21.76 -11.39
C LEU A 106 -21.16 -20.91 -10.14
N THR A 107 -20.40 -21.22 -9.10
CA THR A 107 -20.24 -20.40 -7.89
C THR A 107 -18.78 -19.99 -7.74
N SER A 108 -18.52 -18.69 -7.61
CA SER A 108 -17.17 -18.17 -7.32
C SER A 108 -17.15 -17.32 -6.06
N PHE A 109 -15.95 -17.14 -5.49
CA PHE A 109 -15.72 -16.29 -4.32
C PHE A 109 -14.64 -15.25 -4.61
N GLY A 110 -14.83 -14.03 -4.11
CA GLY A 110 -13.90 -12.92 -4.36
C GLY A 110 -14.29 -11.64 -3.64
N TYR A 111 -13.78 -10.52 -4.15
CA TYR A 111 -14.06 -9.16 -3.69
C TYR A 111 -14.40 -8.27 -4.88
#